data_AF-A0A7C6SH10-F1
#
_entry.id   AF-A0A7C6SH10-F1
#
_cell.length_a   1.000
_cell.length_b   1.000
_cell.length_c   1.000
_cell.angle_alpha   90.00
_cell.angle_beta   90.00
_cell.angle_gamma   90.00
#
_symmetry.space_group_name_H-M   'P 1'
#
loop_
_entity.id
_entity.type
_entity.pdbx_description
1 polymer ?
#
loop_
_entity_poly.entity_id
_entity_poly.type
_entity_poly.pdbx_seq_one_letter_code
_entity_poly.pdbx_strand_id
1 'polypeptide(L)' 'MYPQVLLDLIEQLKKLPGVGEKTAQRYAFKLLEMSEAELELFSSSVVEAKRSLKYC' A
#
# COMPACT_ATOMS: atom_id res chain seq x y z
N MET A 1 3.21 -11.26 17.24
CA MET A 1 2.82 -11.71 15.90
C MET A 1 1.65 -10.83 15.46
N TYR A 2 1.67 -10.28 14.25
CA TYR A 2 0.59 -9.41 13.76
C TYR A 2 -0.60 -10.23 13.24
N PRO A 3 -1.83 -9.67 13.21
CA PRO A 3 -2.97 -10.31 12.55
C PRO A 3 -2.65 -10.60 11.08
N GLN A 4 -3.20 -11.70 10.54
CA GLN A 4 -2.93 -12.12 9.16
C GLN A 4 -3.22 -11.02 8.14
N VAL A 5 -4.31 -10.27 8.34
CA VAL A 5 -4.70 -9.13 7.48
C VAL A 5 -3.63 -8.04 7.38
N LEU A 6 -2.87 -7.80 8.45
CA LEU A 6 -1.77 -6.82 8.44
C LEU A 6 -0.53 -7.41 7.77
N LEU A 7 -0.26 -8.70 7.96
CA LEU A 7 0.83 -9.39 7.27
C LEU A 7 0.63 -9.39 5.75
N ASP A 8 -0.60 -9.61 5.30
CA ASP A 8 -0.94 -9.59 3.88
C ASP A 8 -0.68 -8.20 3.26
N LEU A 9 -1.03 -7.12 3.97
CA LEU A 9 -0.75 -5.74 3.56
C LEU A 9 0.77 -5.49 3.48
N ILE A 10 1.53 -5.91 4.48
CA ILE A 10 2.99 -5.78 4.51
C ILE A 10 3.61 -6.53 3.32
N GLU A 11 3.17 -7.75 3.04
CA GLU A 11 3.65 -8.54 1.89
C GLU A 11 3.33 -7.87 0.54
N GLN A 12 2.18 -7.23 0.38
CA GLN A 12 1.91 -6.45 -0.85
C GLN A 12 2.85 -5.25 -0.99
N LEU A 13 3.10 -4.52 0.10
CA LEU A 13 3.97 -3.35 0.09
C LEU A 13 5.44 -3.71 -0.20
N LYS A 14 5.89 -4.89 0.22
CA LYS A 14 7.24 -5.42 -0.08
C LYS A 14 7.49 -5.69 -1.55
N LYS A 15 6.44 -5.80 -2.38
CA LYS A 15 6.59 -5.97 -3.83
C LYS A 15 7.08 -4.71 -4.54
N LEU A 16 7.05 -3.56 -3.86
CA LEU A 16 7.52 -2.29 -4.42
C LEU A 16 9.06 -2.24 -4.42
N PRO A 17 9.69 -1.78 -5.50
CA PRO A 17 11.15 -1.68 -5.57
C PRO A 17 11.67 -0.74 -4.47
N GLY A 18 12.70 -1.18 -3.74
CA GLY A 18 13.29 -0.42 -2.63
C GLY A 18 12.55 -0.50 -1.29
N VAL A 19 11.46 -1.28 -1.20
CA VAL A 19 10.69 -1.46 0.03
C VAL A 19 11.00 -2.82 0.68
N GLY A 20 11.83 -2.80 1.73
CA GLY A 20 12.08 -3.98 2.57
C GLY A 20 11.09 -4.12 3.74
N GLU A 21 11.18 -5.22 4.50
CA GLU A 21 10.29 -5.58 5.62
C GLU A 21 9.97 -4.40 6.56
N LYS A 22 11.02 -3.77 7.11
CA LYS A 22 10.86 -2.65 8.07
C LYS A 22 10.17 -1.44 7.46
N THR A 23 10.38 -1.18 6.17
CA THR A 23 9.75 -0.06 5.46
C THR A 23 8.30 -0.40 5.13
N ALA A 24 8.01 -1.61 4.67
CA ALA A 24 6.65 -2.08 4.41
C ALA A 24 5.80 -2.05 5.69
N GLN A 25 6.34 -2.52 6.81
CA GLN A 25 5.68 -2.44 8.11
C GLN A 25 5.39 -0.99 8.52
N ARG A 26 6.34 -0.08 8.36
CA ARG A 26 6.14 1.36 8.64
C ARG A 26 5.03 1.95 7.78
N TYR A 27 4.98 1.61 6.49
CA TYR A 27 3.92 2.06 5.59
C TYR A 27 2.56 1.47 5.96
N ALA A 28 2.50 0.17 6.28
CA ALA A 28 1.26 -0.49 6.69
C ALA A 28 0.65 0.18 7.93
N PHE A 29 1.45 0.48 8.95
CA PHE A 29 0.97 1.23 10.12
C PHE A 29 0.50 2.63 9.76
N LYS A 30 1.21 3.32 8.86
CA LYS A 30 0.78 4.66 8.44
C LYS A 30 -0.56 4.63 7.72
N LEU A 31 -0.80 3.63 6.87
CA LEU A 31 -2.08 3.45 6.18
C LEU A 31 -3.23 3.16 7.16
N LEU A 32 -2.98 2.47 8.27
CA LEU A 32 -3.99 2.22 9.32
C LEU A 32 -4.34 3.47 10.14
N GLU A 33 -3.45 4.46 10.19
CA GLU A 33 -3.71 5.75 10.86
C GLU A 33 -4.44 6.76 9.95
N MET A 34 -4.56 6.47 8.66
CA MET A 34 -5.26 7.35 7.71
C MET A 34 -6.77 7.24 7.90
N SER A 35 -7.48 8.32 7.57
CA SER A 35 -8.94 8.25 7.47
C SER A 35 -9.35 7.35 6.31
N GLU A 36 -10.56 6.78 6.41
CA GLU A 36 -11.11 5.91 5.37
C GLU A 36 -11.15 6.61 4.00
N ALA A 37 -11.54 7.90 3.97
CA ALA A 37 -11.56 8.71 2.76
C ALA A 37 -10.17 8.88 2.12
N GLU A 38 -9.12 9.08 2.93
CA GLU A 38 -7.75 9.17 2.42
C GLU A 38 -7.25 7.82 1.87
N LEU A 39 -7.63 6.72 2.52
CA LEU A 39 -7.25 5.36 2.09
C LEU A 39 -7.95 4.95 0.79
N GLU A 40 -9.23 5.31 0.64
CA GLU A 40 -9.98 5.14 -0.61
C GLU A 40 -9.37 5.95 -1.76
N LEU A 41 -9.02 7.22 -1.50
CA LEU A 41 -8.35 8.05 -2.49
C LEU A 41 -6.98 7.50 -2.89
N PHE A 42 -6.19 7.04 -1.90
CA PHE A 42 -4.90 6.41 -2.15
C PHE A 42 -5.05 5.17 -3.04
N SER A 43 -5.90 4.23 -2.67
CA SER A 43 -6.09 2.97 -3.42
C SER A 43 -6.62 3.20 -4.83
N SER A 44 -7.59 4.10 -5.01
CA SER A 44 -8.13 4.45 -6.32
C SER A 44 -7.09 5.13 -7.22
N SER A 45 -6.23 6.00 -6.67
CA SER A 45 -5.16 6.65 -7.44
C SER A 45 -4.16 5.65 -8.02
N VAL A 46 -3.81 4.58 -7.28
CA VAL A 46 -2.90 3.52 -7.75
C VAL A 46 -3.53 2.75 -8.91
N VAL A 47 -4.80 2.35 -8.76
CA VAL A 47 -5.53 1.60 -9.80
C VAL A 47 -5.72 2.45 -11.05
N GLU A 48 -6.08 3.73 -10.87
CA GLU A 48 -6.31 4.64 -11.98
C GLU A 48 -5.02 4.96 -12.73
N ALA A 49 -3.91 5.17 -12.03
CA ALA A 49 -2.59 5.33 -12.66
C ALA A 49 -2.24 4.13 -13.55
N LYS A 50 -2.54 2.90 -13.10
CA LYS A 50 -2.31 1.69 -13.90
C LYS A 50 -3.21 1.61 -15.15
N ARG A 51 -4.42 2.16 -15.11
CA ARG A 51 -5.39 2.13 -16.22
C ARG A 51 -5.12 3.24 -17.23
N SER A 52 -4.84 4.44 -16.75
CA SER A 52 -4.75 5.66 -17.57
C SER A 52 -3.36 5.89 -18.16
N LEU A 53 -2.29 5.48 -17.47
CA LEU A 53 -0.93 5.62 -18.00
C LEU A 53 -0.63 4.47 -18.95
N LYS A 54 -0.73 4.75 -20.26
CA LYS A 54 -0.19 3.87 -21.31
C LYS A 54 1.26 4.25 -21.59
N TYR A 55 2.07 3.24 -21.89
CA TYR A 55 3.42 3.47 -22.41
C TYR A 55 3.30 4.24 -23.73
N CYS A 56 4.02 5.35 -23.83
CA CYS A 56 4.16 6.14 -25.04
C CYS A 56 5.02 5.36 -26.04
#